data_AF-A0A2V8V1R6-F1
#
_entry.id   AF-A0A2V8V1R6-F1
#
_cell.length_a   1.000
_cell.length_b   1.000
_cell.length_c   1.000
_cell.angle_alpha   90.00
_cell.angle_beta   90.00
_cell.angle_gamma   90.00
#
_symmetry.space_group_name_H-M   'P 1'
#
loop_
_entity.id
_entity.type
_entity.pdbx_description
1 polymer ?
#
loop_
_entity_poly.entity_id
_entity_poly.type
_entity_poly.pdbx_seq_one_letter_code
_entity_poly.pdbx_strand_id
1 'polypeptide(L)'
;MGYAQNSLRPTCLCRGPAKWGRIDGGSMVQQLRLVVLLVGALIGGANAIQANSQAHQGQSPQDHVAWVAQALKRIQTIKPGTTREALLTVFTTEGGLYTGLQRTFVSRDCPFFKVDVEFQAVGRSNRDRNGRVTLVEGSQDIILKISRPYLQFSIVD
;
A
#
# COMPACT_ATOMS: atom_id res chain seq x y z
N MET A 1 -60.64 -11.61 -15.21
CA MET A 1 -60.12 -10.58 -16.13
C MET A 1 -58.61 -10.73 -16.20
N GLY A 2 -58.07 -11.10 -17.38
CA GLY A 2 -56.64 -11.21 -17.77
C GLY A 2 -55.88 -12.45 -17.26
N TYR A 3 -55.93 -13.65 -17.87
CA TYR A 3 -55.22 -14.17 -19.07
C TYR A 3 -53.67 -14.02 -19.02
N ALA A 4 -52.91 -15.08 -18.70
CA ALA A 4 -52.38 -16.18 -19.56
C ALA A 4 -51.11 -15.72 -20.35
N GLN A 5 -49.99 -16.44 -20.55
CA GLN A 5 -49.65 -17.86 -20.83
C GLN A 5 -48.14 -18.06 -20.45
N ASN A 6 -47.66 -19.18 -19.90
CA ASN A 6 -47.25 -20.44 -20.56
C ASN A 6 -46.41 -20.22 -21.84
N SER A 7 -45.30 -20.90 -22.16
CA SER A 7 -44.86 -22.26 -21.87
C SER A 7 -43.51 -22.52 -22.59
N LEU A 8 -42.59 -23.22 -21.89
CA LEU A 8 -41.64 -24.27 -22.34
C LEU A 8 -40.90 -24.17 -23.69
N ARG A 9 -39.59 -24.50 -23.66
CA ARG A 9 -38.93 -25.53 -24.52
C ARG A 9 -37.44 -25.77 -24.12
N PRO A 10 -36.81 -26.87 -24.57
CA PRO A 10 -36.07 -27.80 -23.71
C PRO A 10 -34.57 -27.98 -24.08
N THR A 11 -33.97 -28.96 -23.42
CA THR A 11 -32.59 -29.42 -23.31
C THR A 11 -31.97 -30.14 -24.53
N CYS A 12 -30.63 -30.02 -24.61
CA CYS A 12 -29.60 -30.90 -25.24
C CYS A 12 -29.58 -31.03 -26.79
N LEU A 13 -28.51 -31.39 -27.51
CA LEU A 13 -27.38 -32.29 -27.22
C LEU A 13 -26.28 -32.08 -28.32
N CYS A 14 -25.00 -32.03 -27.89
CA CYS A 14 -23.76 -32.58 -28.51
C CYS A 14 -23.18 -32.20 -29.91
N ARG A 15 -21.83 -32.35 -29.96
CA ARG A 15 -20.93 -32.75 -31.09
C ARG A 15 -20.39 -31.58 -31.92
N GLY A 16 -19.09 -31.34 -32.17
CA GLY A 16 -17.76 -31.94 -31.94
C GLY A 16 -16.75 -31.10 -32.78
N PRO A 17 -15.42 -31.23 -32.61
CA PRO A 17 -14.42 -30.31 -33.22
C PRO A 17 -13.77 -30.90 -34.48
N ALA A 18 -13.19 -30.04 -35.35
CA ALA A 18 -12.14 -30.28 -36.37
C ALA A 18 -12.42 -29.41 -37.62
N LYS A 19 -11.47 -28.93 -38.42
CA LYS A 19 -10.01 -28.97 -38.49
C LYS A 19 -9.60 -27.92 -39.54
N TRP A 20 -8.35 -27.50 -39.45
CA TRP A 20 -7.66 -26.61 -40.38
C TRP A 20 -7.83 -26.93 -41.87
N GLY A 21 -7.92 -25.87 -42.67
CA GLY A 21 -7.51 -25.83 -44.07
C GLY A 21 -6.71 -24.56 -44.32
N ARG A 22 -5.40 -24.70 -44.57
CA ARG A 22 -4.50 -23.68 -45.10
C ARG A 22 -4.17 -24.10 -46.52
N ILE A 23 -4.44 -23.26 -47.51
CA ILE A 23 -3.79 -23.21 -48.83
C ILE A 23 -3.92 -21.73 -49.25
N ASP A 24 -2.81 -20.97 -49.22
CA ASP A 24 -2.01 -20.53 -50.39
C ASP A 24 -2.88 -19.95 -51.52
N GLY A 25 -2.64 -18.79 -52.09
CA GLY A 25 -1.43 -17.98 -52.23
C GLY A 25 -1.65 -17.17 -53.52
N GLY A 26 -1.09 -15.97 -53.62
CA GLY A 26 -1.16 -15.21 -54.87
C GLY A 26 -1.42 -13.73 -54.66
N SER A 27 -0.33 -13.02 -54.44
CA SER A 27 -0.23 -11.57 -54.63
C SER A 27 -0.85 -11.15 -55.96
N MET A 28 -1.77 -10.18 -55.93
CA MET A 28 -1.82 -9.19 -56.99
C MET A 28 -2.26 -7.85 -56.40
N VAL A 29 -1.25 -7.13 -55.94
CA VAL A 29 -1.24 -5.68 -55.76
C VAL A 29 -1.88 -5.03 -57.00
N GLN A 30 -2.57 -3.91 -56.79
CA GLN A 30 -2.80 -2.87 -57.79
C GLN A 30 -4.19 -2.77 -58.43
N GLN A 31 -5.30 -3.21 -57.81
CA GLN A 31 -6.63 -2.62 -58.13
C GLN A 31 -7.53 -2.36 -56.90
N LEU A 32 -7.00 -2.49 -55.69
CA LEU A 32 -7.78 -2.40 -54.44
C LEU A 32 -7.39 -1.19 -53.59
N ARG A 33 -7.48 0.04 -54.12
CA ARG A 33 -7.18 1.25 -53.33
C ARG A 33 -8.18 2.42 -53.41
N LEU A 34 -9.36 2.29 -54.02
CA LEU A 34 -10.28 3.44 -54.13
C LEU A 34 -11.76 3.22 -53.75
N VAL A 35 -12.19 2.07 -53.22
CA VAL A 35 -13.63 1.83 -52.97
C VAL A 35 -14.01 1.72 -51.47
N VAL A 36 -13.07 1.80 -50.53
CA VAL A 36 -13.38 1.60 -49.08
C VAL A 36 -13.52 2.91 -48.28
N LEU A 37 -13.59 4.09 -48.92
CA LEU A 37 -13.65 5.37 -48.20
C LEU A 37 -15.04 6.03 -48.07
N LEU A 38 -16.14 5.42 -48.51
CA LEU A 38 -17.47 6.04 -48.38
C LEU A 38 -18.55 4.99 -48.08
N VAL A 39 -18.68 4.55 -46.83
CA VAL A 39 -19.92 4.21 -46.08
C VAL A 39 -19.46 3.61 -44.74
N GLY A 40 -19.62 4.34 -43.65
CA GLY A 40 -19.22 3.87 -42.31
C GLY A 40 -18.91 4.96 -41.30
N ALA A 41 -19.32 6.21 -41.53
CA ALA A 41 -19.62 7.11 -40.43
C ALA A 41 -20.89 6.58 -39.73
N LEU A 42 -20.89 6.60 -38.39
CA LEU A 42 -22.01 6.28 -37.47
C LEU A 42 -22.02 4.87 -36.81
N ILE A 43 -20.92 4.43 -36.20
CA ILE A 43 -20.92 3.85 -34.83
C ILE A 43 -19.61 4.31 -34.15
N GLY A 44 -19.64 5.52 -33.61
CA GLY A 44 -18.54 6.09 -32.82
C GLY A 44 -18.57 5.53 -31.40
N GLY A 45 -17.70 4.57 -31.12
CA GLY A 45 -17.37 4.12 -29.77
C GLY A 45 -15.88 3.80 -29.74
N ALA A 46 -15.06 4.80 -29.46
CA ALA A 46 -13.61 4.65 -29.39
C ALA A 46 -13.25 3.67 -28.27
N ASN A 47 -12.78 2.47 -28.63
CA ASN A 47 -11.93 1.70 -27.72
C ASN A 47 -10.57 2.39 -27.72
N ALA A 48 -10.47 3.50 -26.98
CA ALA A 48 -9.19 3.99 -26.53
C ALA A 48 -8.62 2.86 -25.66
N ILE A 49 -7.55 2.22 -26.15
CA ILE A 49 -6.62 1.53 -25.27
C ILE A 49 -6.20 2.60 -24.27
N GLN A 50 -6.82 2.58 -23.11
CA GLN A 50 -6.43 3.40 -21.98
C GLN A 50 -5.09 2.80 -21.57
N ALA A 51 -4.02 3.25 -22.24
CA ALA A 51 -2.70 3.19 -21.69
C ALA A 51 -2.86 3.80 -20.32
N ASN A 52 -2.84 2.94 -19.29
CA ASN A 52 -2.63 3.35 -17.93
C ASN A 52 -1.19 3.88 -17.89
N SER A 53 -0.98 5.04 -18.51
CA SER A 53 -0.02 5.99 -18.03
C SER A 53 -0.47 6.21 -16.60
N GLN A 54 0.07 5.41 -15.69
CA GLN A 54 0.34 5.88 -14.36
C GLN A 54 1.05 7.21 -14.62
N ALA A 55 0.27 8.28 -14.58
CA ALA A 55 0.79 9.57 -14.30
C ALA A 55 1.56 9.30 -13.02
N HIS A 56 2.87 9.16 -13.18
CA HIS A 56 3.79 9.64 -12.19
C HIS A 56 3.43 11.12 -12.09
N GLN A 57 2.37 11.39 -11.33
CA GLN A 57 2.02 12.70 -10.84
C GLN A 57 3.30 13.07 -10.11
N GLY A 58 4.17 13.82 -10.78
CA GLY A 58 5.35 14.37 -10.14
C GLY A 58 4.80 15.10 -8.93
N GLN A 59 5.00 14.52 -7.75
CA GLN A 59 4.45 15.04 -6.51
C GLN A 59 4.91 16.49 -6.42
N SER A 60 3.95 17.40 -6.31
CA SER A 60 4.31 18.80 -6.18
C SER A 60 5.07 18.98 -4.86
N PRO A 61 5.95 20.00 -4.74
CA PRO A 61 6.53 20.35 -3.45
C PRO A 61 5.49 20.51 -2.33
N GLN A 62 4.28 20.97 -2.68
CA GLN A 62 3.16 21.09 -1.76
C GLN A 62 2.69 19.72 -1.22
N ASP A 63 2.68 18.69 -2.07
CA ASP A 63 2.29 17.32 -1.68
C ASP A 63 3.32 16.72 -0.73
N HIS A 64 4.60 17.01 -0.91
CA HIS A 64 5.66 16.57 0.01
C HIS A 64 5.51 17.22 1.40
N VAL A 65 5.25 18.53 1.46
CA VAL A 65 5.01 19.23 2.74
C VAL A 65 3.75 18.68 3.42
N ALA A 66 2.68 18.46 2.67
CA ALA A 66 1.44 17.88 3.20
C ALA A 66 1.67 16.47 3.77
N TRP A 67 2.44 15.64 3.06
CA TRP A 67 2.81 14.30 3.53
C TRP A 67 3.66 14.35 4.82
N VAL A 68 4.69 15.20 4.88
CA VAL A 68 5.50 15.39 6.10
C VAL A 68 4.62 15.84 7.27
N ALA A 69 3.73 16.81 7.05
CA ALA A 69 2.84 17.30 8.09
C ALA A 69 1.90 16.20 8.61
N GLN A 70 1.40 15.32 7.74
CA GLN A 70 0.57 14.19 8.15
C GLN A 70 1.37 13.16 8.95
N ALA A 71 2.61 12.83 8.55
CA ALA A 71 3.48 11.94 9.30
C ALA A 71 3.78 12.49 10.71
N LEU A 72 4.10 13.78 10.81
CA LEU A 72 4.32 14.45 12.10
C LEU A 72 3.06 14.47 12.98
N LYS A 73 1.87 14.68 12.40
CA LYS A 73 0.60 14.60 13.14
C LYS A 73 0.36 13.19 13.70
N ARG A 74 0.67 12.13 12.94
CA ARG A 74 0.57 10.74 13.43
C ARG A 74 1.54 10.49 14.58
N ILE A 75 2.78 10.93 14.47
CA ILE A 75 3.78 10.84 15.55
C ILE A 75 3.29 11.53 16.83
N GLN A 76 2.68 12.71 16.72
CA GLN A 76 2.15 13.48 17.87
C GLN A 76 0.96 12.84 18.59
N THR A 77 0.38 11.76 18.05
CA THR A 77 -0.67 10.99 18.75
C THR A 77 -0.11 10.24 19.95
N ILE A 78 1.19 9.90 19.94
CA ILE A 78 1.88 9.25 21.04
C ILE A 78 2.37 10.30 22.04
N LYS A 79 2.06 10.11 23.32
CA LYS A 79 2.36 11.05 24.39
C LYS A 79 2.90 10.34 25.63
N PRO A 80 3.60 11.04 26.52
CA PRO A 80 3.88 10.52 27.86
C PRO A 80 2.59 10.03 28.52
N GLY A 81 2.66 8.89 29.21
CA GLY A 81 1.51 8.22 29.83
C GLY A 81 0.85 7.13 28.98
N THR A 82 1.12 7.04 27.67
CA THR A 82 0.64 5.91 26.85
C THR A 82 1.53 4.67 27.01
N THR A 83 1.04 3.50 26.59
CA THR A 83 1.78 2.23 26.66
C THR A 83 2.78 2.06 25.51
N ARG A 84 3.76 1.17 25.71
CA ARG A 84 4.65 0.71 24.64
C ARG A 84 3.88 0.06 23.49
N GLU A 85 2.82 -0.68 23.79
CA GLU A 85 1.94 -1.24 22.76
C GLU A 85 1.35 -0.16 21.85
N ALA A 86 0.84 0.94 22.43
CA ALA A 86 0.34 2.06 21.65
C ALA A 86 1.44 2.72 20.80
N LEU A 87 2.64 2.92 21.35
CA LEU A 87 3.80 3.42 20.60
C LEU A 87 4.09 2.55 19.36
N LEU A 88 4.09 1.23 19.52
CA LEU A 88 4.41 0.28 18.46
C LEU A 88 3.37 0.26 17.32
N THR A 89 2.21 0.90 17.48
CA THR A 89 1.25 1.09 16.37
C THR A 89 1.71 2.15 15.37
N VAL A 90 2.46 3.16 15.82
CA VAL A 90 2.96 4.29 15.01
C VAL A 90 4.44 4.12 14.67
N PHE A 91 5.19 3.49 15.56
CA PHE A 91 6.64 3.33 15.46
C PHE A 91 7.05 1.86 15.33
N THR A 92 8.29 1.67 14.88
CA THR A 92 9.00 0.39 14.96
C THR A 92 10.36 0.59 15.60
N THR A 93 10.99 -0.49 16.04
CA THR A 93 12.31 -0.46 16.67
C THR A 93 13.40 -0.20 15.64
N GLU A 94 14.33 0.69 15.96
CA GLU A 94 15.62 0.76 15.25
C GLU A 94 16.60 -0.26 15.84
N GLY A 95 17.50 -0.77 15.00
CA GLY A 95 18.64 -1.57 15.44
C GLY A 95 19.65 -0.73 16.24
N GLY A 96 20.67 -1.39 16.80
CA GLY A 96 21.71 -0.74 17.60
C GLY A 96 21.62 -1.03 19.09
N LEU A 97 22.44 -0.33 19.88
CA LEU A 97 22.49 -0.50 21.34
C LEU A 97 21.31 0.21 22.00
N TYR A 98 20.59 -0.51 22.85
CA TYR A 98 19.49 0.03 23.64
C TYR A 98 19.50 -0.58 25.05
N THR A 99 18.82 0.11 25.96
CA THR A 99 18.46 -0.46 27.27
C THR A 99 16.97 -0.81 27.24
N GLY A 100 16.49 -1.79 28.01
CA GLY A 100 15.07 -2.18 27.96
C GLY A 100 14.10 -1.04 28.30
N LEU A 101 14.58 0.02 28.97
CA LEU A 101 13.79 1.20 29.36
C LEU A 101 14.12 2.47 28.58
N GLN A 102 15.13 2.48 27.70
CA GLN A 102 15.47 3.64 26.89
C GLN A 102 15.94 3.20 25.51
N ARG A 103 15.25 3.68 24.47
CA ARG A 103 15.48 3.26 23.09
C ARG A 103 15.04 4.32 22.07
N THR A 104 15.70 4.31 20.93
CA THR A 104 15.30 5.07 19.74
C THR A 104 14.32 4.26 18.88
N PHE A 105 13.23 4.90 18.49
CA PHE A 105 12.20 4.33 17.63
C PHE A 105 12.09 5.14 16.34
N VAL A 106 11.81 4.44 15.24
CA VAL A 106 11.63 5.05 13.93
C VAL A 106 10.17 5.00 13.52
N SER A 107 9.69 6.03 12.84
CA SER A 107 8.31 6.07 12.35
C SER A 107 8.07 4.98 11.31
N ARG A 108 6.89 4.35 11.33
CA ARG A 108 6.47 3.40 10.30
C ARG A 108 6.24 4.06 8.93
N ASP A 109 5.96 5.36 8.90
CA ASP A 109 5.75 6.10 7.65
C ASP A 109 7.06 6.41 6.91
N CYS A 110 8.12 6.69 7.67
CA CYS A 110 9.44 7.03 7.15
C CYS A 110 10.50 6.74 8.22
N PRO A 111 11.47 5.84 7.95
CA PRO A 111 12.51 5.48 8.90
C PRO A 111 13.44 6.63 9.33
N PHE A 112 13.37 7.79 8.67
CA PHE A 112 14.18 8.95 9.02
C PHE A 112 13.58 9.77 10.16
N PHE A 113 12.27 9.67 10.41
CA PHE A 113 11.68 10.28 11.60
C PHE A 113 11.95 9.40 12.80
N LYS A 114 12.68 9.95 13.77
CA LYS A 114 13.08 9.25 14.98
C LYS A 114 12.60 9.96 16.23
N VAL A 115 12.41 9.16 17.28
CA VAL A 115 12.14 9.62 18.65
C VAL A 115 12.94 8.79 19.64
N ASP A 116 13.44 9.43 20.68
CA ASP A 116 14.02 8.74 21.83
C ASP A 116 12.96 8.64 22.92
N VAL A 117 12.78 7.42 23.44
CA VAL A 117 11.72 7.10 24.38
C VAL A 117 12.31 6.51 25.66
N GLU A 118 11.89 7.04 26.79
CA GLU A 118 12.14 6.47 28.11
C GLU A 118 10.84 5.83 28.65
N PHE A 119 10.96 4.64 29.24
CA PHE A 119 9.84 3.89 29.79
C PHE A 119 9.95 3.69 31.30
N GLN A 120 8.77 3.60 31.93
CA GLN A 120 8.60 3.04 33.26
C GLN A 120 8.12 1.59 33.13
N ALA A 121 8.81 0.70 33.81
CA ALA A 121 8.41 -0.69 33.88
C ALA A 121 7.13 -0.86 34.70
N VAL A 122 6.17 -1.65 34.20
CA VAL A 122 4.94 -2.00 34.92
C VAL A 122 5.00 -3.47 35.37
N GLY A 123 4.69 -3.72 36.63
CA GLY A 123 4.69 -5.08 37.21
C GLY A 123 6.08 -5.69 37.44
N ARG A 124 7.15 -4.90 37.33
CA ARG A 124 8.54 -5.33 37.51
C ARG A 124 9.42 -4.16 37.94
N SER A 125 10.58 -4.45 38.51
CA SER A 125 11.58 -3.44 38.88
C SER A 125 12.34 -2.94 37.66
N ASN A 126 12.70 -1.66 37.66
CA ASN A 126 13.55 -1.06 36.62
C ASN A 126 14.98 -1.66 36.60
N ARG A 127 15.40 -2.23 37.73
CA ARG A 127 16.71 -2.88 37.90
C ARG A 127 16.54 -4.34 38.29
N ASP A 128 17.43 -5.20 37.80
CA ASP A 128 17.54 -6.58 38.24
C ASP A 128 18.15 -6.70 39.65
N ARG A 129 18.30 -7.94 40.14
CA ARG A 129 18.87 -8.21 41.48
C ARG A 129 20.32 -7.75 41.62
N ASN A 130 21.01 -7.51 40.51
CA ASN A 130 22.40 -7.07 40.45
C ASN A 130 22.51 -5.55 40.21
N GLY A 131 21.38 -4.83 40.20
CA GLY A 131 21.32 -3.38 40.00
C GLY A 131 21.41 -2.93 38.54
N ARG A 132 21.42 -3.86 37.56
CA ARG A 132 21.48 -3.53 36.13
C ARG A 132 20.10 -3.14 35.62
N VAL A 133 20.04 -2.19 34.68
CA VAL A 133 18.77 -1.82 34.03
C VAL A 133 18.20 -3.04 33.31
N THR A 134 16.92 -3.34 33.54
CA THR A 134 16.26 -4.49 32.92
C THR A 134 16.30 -4.38 31.39
N LEU A 135 16.69 -5.46 30.72
CA LEU A 135 16.59 -5.62 29.25
C LEU A 135 15.24 -6.19 28.83
N VAL A 136 14.45 -6.67 29.79
CA VAL A 136 13.12 -7.19 29.50
C VAL A 136 12.26 -5.99 29.11
N GLU A 137 11.52 -6.10 28.01
CA GLU A 137 10.54 -5.11 27.56
C GLU A 137 9.12 -5.63 27.85
N GLY A 138 8.19 -4.74 28.20
CA GLY A 138 6.79 -5.09 28.47
C GLY A 138 5.86 -4.25 27.60
N SER A 139 4.81 -4.85 27.04
CA SER A 139 3.82 -4.12 26.23
C SER A 139 3.10 -3.04 27.02
N GLN A 140 2.91 -3.27 28.32
CA GLN A 140 2.28 -2.36 29.27
C GLN A 140 3.25 -1.34 29.90
N ASP A 141 4.53 -1.34 29.50
CA ASP A 141 5.46 -0.29 29.96
C ASP A 141 4.92 1.09 29.55
N ILE A 142 5.02 2.07 30.45
CA ILE A 142 4.48 3.41 30.24
C ILE A 142 5.56 4.35 29.74
N ILE A 143 5.25 5.14 28.72
CA ILE A 143 6.17 6.18 28.24
C ILE A 143 6.29 7.27 29.30
N LEU A 144 7.49 7.44 29.86
CA LEU A 144 7.82 8.54 30.75
C LEU A 144 8.18 9.80 29.97
N LYS A 145 9.02 9.64 28.96
CA LYS A 145 9.49 10.73 28.11
C LYS A 145 9.53 10.28 26.66
N ILE A 146 9.20 11.21 25.79
CA ILE A 146 9.37 11.07 24.34
C ILE A 146 10.00 12.37 23.83
N SER A 147 11.06 12.27 23.05
CA SER A 147 11.69 13.44 22.44
C SER A 147 10.76 14.11 21.43
N ARG A 148 11.08 15.34 21.05
CA ARG A 148 10.54 15.89 19.79
C ARG A 148 11.02 15.01 18.64
N PRO A 149 10.20 14.77 17.60
CA PRO A 149 10.65 14.02 16.43
C PRO A 149 11.79 14.76 15.75
N TYR A 150 12.82 14.02 15.38
CA TYR A 150 13.98 14.53 14.65
C TYR A 150 14.24 13.70 13.41
N LEU A 151 14.99 14.28 12.47
CA LEU A 151 15.41 13.61 11.24
C LEU A 151 16.83 13.09 11.38
N GLN A 152 17.01 11.82 11.07
CA GLN A 152 18.33 11.20 10.99
C GLN A 152 18.28 10.04 9.99
N PHE A 153 19.32 9.89 9.17
CA PHE A 153 19.42 8.72 8.30
C PHE A 153 19.44 7.43 9.11
N SER A 154 18.90 6.36 8.52
CA SER A 154 19.03 5.02 9.07
C SER A 154 20.50 4.62 9.05
N ILE A 155 20.99 4.14 10.18
CA ILE A 155 22.33 3.55 10.25
C ILE A 155 22.16 2.10 9.82
N VAL A 156 22.54 1.82 8.57
CA VAL A 156 22.70 0.46 8.08
C VAL A 156 24.10 0.02 8.54
N ASP A 157 24.20 -1.13 9.20
CA ASP A 157 25.48 -1.78 9.51
C ASP A 157 26.14 -2.31 8.22
#